data_AF-A0A7G2CD71-F1
#
_entry.id   AF-A0A7G2CD71-F1
#
_cell.length_a   1.000
_cell.length_b   1.000
_cell.length_c   1.000
_cell.angle_alpha   90.00
_cell.angle_beta   90.00
_cell.angle_gamma   90.00
#
_symmetry.space_group_name_H-M   'P 1'
#
loop_
_entity.id
_entity.type
_entity.pdbx_description
1 polymer ?
#
loop_
_entity_poly.entity_id
_entity_poly.type
_entity_poly.pdbx_seq_one_letter_code
_entity_poly.pdbx_strand_id
1 'polypeptide(L)'
;MLRCSARRLEALPPKVLVLSMNLQGGPLTPAMKVLGYNPYSFSDVYRKGHMLTHPLEWKMILEKSKKFTIDILDTNAVTSSETGKKLTGTLEKGIPYDSLVGPPCTLAFESILSVCPRSTKVILVEEVNKLEWEKKTELELNSLLSHVKVGKWTKVGKTFYEAVELMFGIRRAVVSGARAHSGDHFYDKERLKAAVQMSSLGLAGSLDLFEDHVKNVVPRDRLLVYHVEEGWAPLCTFLGHEIPVDPATRDPIPFPTQAQNFEDLELLESGLNRTKMVATVGAVAIGALMIVLLAPFVLTFADVYEDMKQKTRSEEIEKFKEEVEADATNFSVRRLAILLKRSFIAYVEQLYEEGYGALFAKMANRFY
;
A
#
# COMPACT_ATOMS: atom_id res chain seq x y z
N MET A 1 -27.38 37.62 -12.54
CA MET A 1 -26.12 36.86 -12.51
C MET A 1 -26.42 35.41 -12.17
N LEU A 2 -26.51 34.54 -13.18
CA LEU A 2 -26.70 33.10 -13.01
C LEU A 2 -25.36 32.50 -12.54
N ARG A 3 -25.32 31.95 -11.33
CA ARG A 3 -24.20 31.12 -10.86
C ARG A 3 -24.21 29.82 -11.65
N CYS A 4 -23.38 29.73 -12.69
CA CYS A 4 -23.03 28.44 -13.30
C CYS A 4 -22.28 27.61 -12.25
N SER A 5 -23.00 26.73 -11.57
CA SER A 5 -22.42 25.59 -10.88
C SER A 5 -21.66 24.77 -11.92
N ALA A 6 -20.34 24.69 -11.81
CA ALA A 6 -19.52 23.78 -12.61
C ALA A 6 -20.04 22.35 -12.36
N ARG A 7 -20.80 21.79 -13.31
CA ARG A 7 -21.14 20.38 -13.29
C ARG A 7 -19.83 19.62 -13.36
N ARG A 8 -19.47 18.93 -12.27
CA ARG A 8 -18.48 17.87 -12.31
C ARG A 8 -18.97 16.89 -13.39
N LEU A 9 -18.23 16.74 -14.49
CA LEU A 9 -18.56 15.73 -15.49
C LEU A 9 -18.48 14.39 -14.76
N GLU A 10 -19.61 13.74 -14.55
CA GLU A 10 -19.66 12.45 -13.86
C GLU A 10 -18.84 11.44 -14.66
N ALA A 11 -17.97 10.70 -13.97
CA ALA A 11 -17.16 9.66 -14.59
C ALA A 11 -18.10 8.63 -15.24
N LEU A 12 -17.93 8.39 -16.55
CA LEU A 12 -18.79 7.46 -17.26
C LEU A 12 -18.51 6.03 -16.82
N PRO A 13 -19.56 5.20 -16.63
CA PRO A 13 -19.36 3.80 -16.29
C PRO A 13 -18.63 3.06 -17.42
N PRO A 14 -17.78 2.08 -17.09
CA PRO A 14 -17.11 1.27 -18.09
C PRO A 14 -18.13 0.47 -18.92
N LYS A 15 -17.86 0.36 -20.22
CA LYS A 15 -18.69 -0.37 -21.19
C LYS A 15 -18.42 -1.86 -21.16
N VAL A 16 -17.19 -2.27 -20.82
CA VAL A 16 -16.75 -3.67 -20.84
C VAL A 16 -16.01 -4.01 -19.54
N LEU A 17 -16.35 -5.15 -18.95
CA LEU A 17 -15.65 -5.74 -17.81
C LEU A 17 -15.10 -7.11 -18.21
N VAL A 18 -13.79 -7.24 -18.26
CA VAL A 18 -13.09 -8.49 -18.60
C VAL A 18 -12.56 -9.13 -17.32
N LEU A 19 -13.18 -10.24 -16.95
CA LEU A 19 -12.87 -11.07 -15.81
C LEU A 19 -11.84 -12.12 -16.22
N SER A 20 -10.58 -11.78 -16.01
CA SER A 20 -9.45 -12.69 -16.17
C SER A 20 -8.62 -12.69 -14.89
N MET A 21 -8.05 -13.85 -14.53
CA MET A 21 -7.12 -13.94 -13.40
C MET A 21 -5.65 -13.89 -13.85
N ASN A 22 -5.40 -13.74 -15.14
CA ASN A 22 -4.05 -13.52 -15.66
C ASN A 22 -3.52 -12.15 -15.25
N LEU A 23 -2.22 -12.08 -14.96
CA LEU A 23 -1.53 -10.82 -14.69
C LEU A 23 -1.71 -9.85 -15.87
N GLN A 24 -1.95 -8.58 -15.56
CA GLN A 24 -2.31 -7.53 -16.53
C GLN A 24 -3.55 -7.85 -17.40
N GLY A 25 -4.37 -8.84 -17.04
CA GLY A 25 -5.51 -9.26 -17.88
C GLY A 25 -5.12 -10.09 -19.12
N GLY A 26 -3.85 -10.50 -19.21
CA GLY A 26 -3.35 -11.33 -20.31
C GLY A 26 -3.54 -10.69 -21.69
N PRO A 27 -3.79 -11.51 -22.73
CA PRO A 27 -3.99 -11.05 -24.10
C PRO A 27 -5.17 -10.09 -24.33
N LEU A 28 -6.15 -10.07 -23.43
CA LEU A 28 -7.34 -9.24 -23.61
C LEU A 28 -7.05 -7.76 -23.42
N THR A 29 -6.05 -7.38 -22.60
CA THR A 29 -5.67 -5.97 -22.45
C THR A 29 -5.22 -5.33 -23.76
N PRO A 30 -4.22 -5.88 -24.50
CA PRO A 30 -3.88 -5.36 -25.81
C PRO A 30 -5.03 -5.55 -26.83
N ALA A 31 -5.81 -6.63 -26.75
CA ALA A 31 -6.94 -6.83 -27.66
C ALA A 31 -8.01 -5.72 -27.51
N MET A 32 -8.32 -5.31 -26.28
CA MET A 32 -9.23 -4.20 -26.00
C MET A 32 -8.72 -2.89 -26.60
N LYS A 33 -7.41 -2.64 -26.53
CA LYS A 33 -6.80 -1.44 -27.15
C LYS A 33 -6.95 -1.44 -28.67
N VAL A 34 -6.74 -2.58 -29.33
CA VAL A 34 -6.93 -2.73 -30.78
C VAL A 34 -8.39 -2.45 -31.18
N LEU A 35 -9.35 -2.86 -30.35
CA LEU A 35 -10.78 -2.57 -30.56
C LEU A 35 -11.18 -1.13 -30.18
N GLY A 36 -10.22 -0.27 -29.85
CA GLY A 36 -10.44 1.14 -29.54
C GLY A 36 -10.92 1.43 -28.12
N TYR A 37 -10.88 0.46 -27.22
CA TYR A 37 -11.14 0.68 -25.80
C TYR A 37 -9.88 1.18 -25.07
N ASN A 38 -10.08 1.88 -23.97
CA ASN A 38 -9.06 2.30 -23.02
C ASN A 38 -9.16 1.46 -21.73
N PRO A 39 -8.42 0.35 -21.63
CA PRO A 39 -8.52 -0.57 -20.50
C PRO A 39 -7.80 -0.06 -19.26
N TYR A 40 -8.45 -0.21 -18.11
CA TYR A 40 -7.83 -0.16 -16.80
C TYR A 40 -7.32 -1.56 -16.45
N SER A 41 -6.00 -1.71 -16.27
CA SER A 41 -5.36 -2.96 -15.87
C SER A 41 -4.62 -2.84 -14.53
N PHE A 42 -4.02 -3.94 -14.05
CA PHE A 42 -3.20 -3.93 -12.85
C PHE A 42 -2.10 -2.84 -12.88
N SER A 43 -1.49 -2.57 -14.05
CA SER A 43 -0.47 -1.53 -14.17
C SER A 43 -0.98 -0.12 -13.82
N ASP A 44 -2.25 0.16 -14.09
CA ASP A 44 -2.87 1.46 -13.81
C ASP A 44 -3.11 1.69 -12.31
N VAL A 45 -2.99 0.66 -11.46
CA VAL A 45 -3.05 0.78 -10.01
C VAL A 45 -1.86 1.56 -9.46
N TYR A 46 -0.69 1.50 -10.11
CA TYR A 46 0.52 2.19 -9.63
C TYR A 46 1.07 3.23 -10.60
N ARG A 47 0.65 3.21 -11.86
CA ARG A 47 1.02 4.22 -12.85
C ARG A 47 0.20 5.51 -12.67
N LYS A 48 0.52 6.52 -13.49
CA LYS A 48 -0.22 7.80 -13.59
C LYS A 48 -0.41 8.53 -12.24
N GLY A 49 0.53 8.34 -11.30
CA GLY A 49 0.48 8.96 -9.97
C GLY A 49 -0.40 8.24 -8.95
N HIS A 50 -0.96 7.08 -9.30
CA HIS A 50 -1.91 6.34 -8.46
C HIS A 50 -1.26 5.48 -7.36
N MET A 51 0.07 5.38 -7.36
CA MET A 51 0.83 4.52 -6.45
C MET A 51 0.51 4.68 -4.95
N LEU A 52 0.03 5.85 -4.54
CA LEU A 52 -0.33 6.15 -3.15
C LEU A 52 -1.82 5.95 -2.85
N THR A 53 -2.69 6.03 -3.86
CA THR A 53 -4.15 6.11 -3.69
C THR A 53 -4.83 4.79 -4.06
N HIS A 54 -4.69 4.35 -5.31
CA HIS A 54 -5.42 3.18 -5.84
C HIS A 54 -5.14 1.89 -5.06
N PRO A 55 -3.92 1.56 -4.63
CA PRO A 55 -3.68 0.34 -3.86
C PRO A 55 -4.47 0.30 -2.56
N LEU A 56 -4.54 1.44 -1.86
CA LEU A 56 -5.32 1.57 -0.63
C LEU A 56 -6.82 1.45 -0.92
N GLU A 57 -7.30 2.15 -1.94
CA GLU A 57 -8.72 2.10 -2.30
C GLU A 57 -9.17 0.71 -2.74
N TRP A 58 -8.39 0.04 -3.59
CA TRP A 58 -8.67 -1.34 -4.02
C TRP A 58 -8.58 -2.32 -2.87
N LYS A 59 -7.62 -2.16 -1.95
CA LYS A 59 -7.58 -2.94 -0.72
C LYS A 59 -8.89 -2.79 0.06
N MET A 60 -9.37 -1.58 0.29
CA MET A 60 -10.62 -1.34 1.02
C MET A 60 -11.85 -1.94 0.31
N ILE A 61 -11.89 -1.87 -1.03
CA ILE A 61 -12.97 -2.45 -1.83
C ILE A 61 -12.97 -3.98 -1.75
N LEU A 62 -11.80 -4.61 -1.91
CA LEU A 62 -11.65 -6.07 -1.84
C LEU A 62 -11.88 -6.62 -0.42
N GLU A 63 -11.58 -5.83 0.61
CA GLU A 63 -11.94 -6.12 2.00
C GLU A 63 -13.42 -5.86 2.32
N LYS A 64 -14.20 -5.36 1.36
CA LYS A 64 -15.61 -4.97 1.51
C LYS A 64 -15.84 -3.88 2.56
N SER A 65 -14.80 -3.10 2.92
CA SER A 65 -14.89 -1.97 3.85
C SER A 65 -15.30 -0.67 3.15
N LYS A 66 -15.10 -0.59 1.84
CA LYS A 66 -15.54 0.51 0.95
C LYS A 66 -16.31 -0.08 -0.24
N LYS A 67 -17.39 0.60 -0.68
CA LYS A 67 -18.06 0.25 -1.94
C LYS A 67 -17.28 0.82 -3.13
N PHE A 68 -17.24 0.08 -4.24
CA PHE A 68 -16.68 0.60 -5.48
C PHE A 68 -17.48 1.83 -5.97
N THR A 69 -16.76 2.87 -6.40
CA THR A 69 -17.30 4.08 -7.01
C THR A 69 -16.51 4.38 -8.27
N ILE A 70 -17.17 4.79 -9.36
CA ILE A 70 -16.52 5.01 -10.66
C ILE A 70 -15.40 6.07 -10.56
N ASP A 71 -15.52 7.02 -9.62
CA ASP A 71 -14.52 8.05 -9.33
C ASP A 71 -13.11 7.50 -9.02
N ILE A 72 -12.99 6.24 -8.56
CA ILE A 72 -11.68 5.59 -8.36
C ILE A 72 -10.89 5.46 -9.68
N LEU A 73 -11.58 5.48 -10.82
CA LEU A 73 -10.97 5.39 -12.14
C LEU A 73 -10.53 6.75 -12.67
N ASP A 74 -10.89 7.84 -11.98
CA ASP A 74 -10.57 9.19 -12.44
C ASP A 74 -9.10 9.53 -12.14
N THR A 75 -8.32 9.71 -13.21
CA THR A 75 -6.89 10.01 -13.19
C THR A 75 -6.57 11.37 -12.53
N ASN A 76 -7.60 12.19 -12.25
CA ASN A 76 -7.47 13.55 -11.74
C ASN A 76 -7.65 13.68 -10.21
N ALA A 77 -7.94 12.59 -9.48
CA ALA A 77 -8.27 12.65 -8.06
C ALA A 77 -7.09 13.02 -7.12
N VAL A 78 -5.89 13.25 -7.64
CA VAL A 78 -4.67 13.51 -6.85
C VAL A 78 -4.62 14.92 -6.22
N THR A 79 -5.62 15.79 -6.36
CA THR A 79 -5.56 17.16 -5.78
C THR A 79 -6.77 17.63 -4.99
N SER A 80 -7.35 16.77 -4.14
CA SER A 80 -8.29 17.26 -3.14
C SER A 80 -8.35 16.37 -1.90
N SER A 81 -7.33 16.42 -1.05
CA SER A 81 -7.59 16.12 0.37
C SER A 81 -6.65 16.74 1.40
N GLU A 82 -5.41 17.19 1.13
CA GLU A 82 -4.54 17.58 2.28
C GLU A 82 -3.74 18.87 2.21
N THR A 83 -3.74 19.66 1.14
CA THR A 83 -3.17 21.02 1.22
C THR A 83 -3.85 21.94 0.23
N GLY A 84 -4.43 23.04 0.73
CA GLY A 84 -5.11 24.09 -0.03
C GLY A 84 -4.18 24.92 -0.91
N LYS A 85 -3.26 24.31 -1.66
CA LYS A 85 -2.40 25.00 -2.62
C LYS A 85 -2.87 24.68 -4.03
N LYS A 86 -3.64 25.62 -4.58
CA LYS A 86 -4.16 25.63 -5.94
C LYS A 86 -2.99 25.75 -6.92
N LEU A 87 -2.42 24.63 -7.34
CA LEU A 87 -1.50 24.57 -8.47
C LEU A 87 -2.33 24.70 -9.75
N THR A 88 -2.29 25.91 -10.32
CA THR A 88 -2.86 26.25 -11.63
C THR A 88 -1.97 25.66 -12.72
N GLY A 89 -2.03 24.34 -12.90
CA GLY A 89 -1.59 23.67 -14.11
C GLY A 89 -2.84 23.10 -14.79
N THR A 90 -3.08 23.45 -16.04
CA THR A 90 -4.12 22.84 -16.86
C THR A 90 -3.76 21.36 -17.05
N LEU A 91 -4.19 20.49 -16.13
CA LEU A 91 -4.06 19.05 -16.29
C LEU A 91 -4.87 18.67 -17.53
N GLU A 92 -4.19 18.25 -18.59
CA GLU A 92 -4.85 17.59 -19.72
C GLU A 92 -5.67 16.43 -19.16
N LYS A 93 -7.00 16.49 -19.31
CA LYS A 93 -7.88 15.42 -18.87
C LYS A 93 -7.48 14.14 -19.60
N GLY A 94 -6.93 13.18 -18.86
CA GLY A 94 -6.66 11.86 -19.40
C GLY A 94 -7.95 11.25 -19.97
N ILE A 95 -7.80 10.42 -21.01
CA ILE A 95 -8.92 9.66 -21.58
C ILE A 95 -9.49 8.76 -20.47
N PRO A 96 -10.80 8.82 -20.18
CA PRO A 96 -11.41 8.00 -19.14
C PRO A 96 -11.31 6.52 -19.51
N TYR A 97 -11.21 5.65 -18.50
CA TYR A 97 -11.25 4.21 -18.72
C TYR A 97 -12.66 3.76 -19.08
N ASP A 98 -12.81 3.09 -20.21
CA ASP A 98 -14.11 2.58 -20.68
C ASP A 98 -14.17 1.05 -20.70
N SER A 99 -13.08 0.38 -20.31
CA SER A 99 -13.03 -1.05 -20.04
C SER A 99 -12.19 -1.34 -18.79
N LEU A 100 -12.55 -2.38 -18.06
CA LEU A 100 -11.82 -2.86 -16.88
C LEU A 100 -11.33 -4.27 -17.16
N VAL A 101 -10.03 -4.54 -16.99
CA VAL A 101 -9.45 -5.82 -17.41
C VAL A 101 -8.57 -6.40 -16.32
N GLY A 102 -8.91 -7.62 -15.89
CA GLY A 102 -8.10 -8.39 -14.95
C GLY A 102 -8.17 -7.86 -13.51
N PRO A 103 -7.28 -8.36 -12.63
CA PRO A 103 -7.20 -7.90 -11.25
C PRO A 103 -6.75 -6.43 -11.15
N PRO A 104 -7.26 -5.66 -10.17
CA PRO A 104 -8.18 -6.06 -9.09
C PRO A 104 -9.65 -6.17 -9.50
N CYS A 105 -10.03 -5.67 -10.67
CA CYS A 105 -11.42 -5.55 -11.10
C CYS A 105 -12.12 -6.91 -11.17
N THR A 106 -11.41 -7.97 -11.57
CA THR A 106 -11.94 -9.34 -11.63
C THR A 106 -12.53 -9.79 -10.29
N LEU A 107 -11.81 -9.60 -9.17
CA LEU A 107 -12.29 -10.03 -7.86
C LEU A 107 -13.34 -9.08 -7.26
N ALA A 108 -13.38 -7.83 -7.73
CA ALA A 108 -14.36 -6.83 -7.31
C ALA A 108 -15.61 -6.76 -8.21
N PHE A 109 -15.80 -7.74 -9.12
CA PHE A 109 -16.80 -7.64 -10.20
C PHE A 109 -18.22 -7.38 -9.70
N GLU A 110 -18.66 -8.00 -8.60
CA GLU A 110 -19.99 -7.76 -8.04
C GLU A 110 -20.18 -6.30 -7.60
N SER A 111 -19.18 -5.73 -6.92
CA SER A 111 -19.24 -4.34 -6.50
C SER A 111 -19.22 -3.39 -7.69
N ILE A 112 -18.49 -3.72 -8.75
CA ILE A 112 -18.45 -2.94 -9.99
C ILE A 112 -19.79 -3.02 -10.72
N LEU A 113 -20.34 -4.23 -10.91
CA LEU A 113 -21.61 -4.44 -11.60
C LEU A 113 -22.80 -3.85 -10.84
N SER A 114 -22.70 -3.70 -9.51
CA SER A 114 -23.73 -3.05 -8.70
C SER A 114 -23.94 -1.57 -9.02
N VAL A 115 -22.92 -0.89 -9.58
CA VAL A 115 -22.98 0.52 -9.98
C VAL A 115 -23.01 0.72 -11.49
N CYS A 116 -22.67 -0.32 -12.27
CA CYS A 116 -22.67 -0.27 -13.73
C CYS A 116 -24.06 -0.54 -14.30
N PRO A 117 -24.43 0.09 -15.43
CA PRO A 117 -25.67 -0.19 -16.12
C PRO A 117 -25.70 -1.63 -16.68
N ARG A 118 -26.91 -2.11 -17.01
CA ARG A 118 -27.08 -3.42 -17.68
C ARG A 118 -26.40 -3.50 -19.05
N SER A 119 -26.17 -2.36 -19.69
CA SER A 119 -25.46 -2.26 -20.98
C SER A 119 -23.97 -2.59 -20.88
N THR A 120 -23.38 -2.62 -19.68
CA THR A 120 -21.97 -3.01 -19.52
C THR A 120 -21.83 -4.50 -19.84
N LYS A 121 -21.06 -4.84 -20.86
CA LYS A 121 -20.82 -6.23 -21.27
C LYS A 121 -19.76 -6.85 -20.36
N VAL A 122 -19.92 -8.14 -20.04
CA VAL A 122 -19.00 -8.90 -19.19
C VAL A 122 -18.39 -10.02 -20.00
N ILE A 123 -17.08 -10.16 -19.94
CA ILE A 123 -16.33 -11.23 -20.60
C ILE A 123 -15.63 -12.02 -19.51
N LEU A 124 -15.98 -13.29 -19.32
CA LEU A 124 -15.26 -14.22 -18.47
C LEU A 124 -14.24 -14.97 -19.32
N VAL A 125 -12.96 -14.76 -19.04
CA VAL A 125 -11.87 -15.51 -19.68
C VAL A 125 -11.69 -16.81 -18.90
N GLU A 126 -12.11 -17.92 -19.49
CA GLU A 126 -12.06 -19.25 -18.88
C GLU A 126 -10.78 -19.98 -19.26
N GLU A 127 -10.04 -20.43 -18.24
CA GLU A 127 -8.79 -21.17 -18.41
C GLU A 127 -9.08 -22.68 -18.53
N VAL A 128 -8.80 -23.25 -19.70
CA VAL A 128 -9.05 -24.66 -19.99
C VAL A 128 -8.16 -25.57 -19.13
N ASN A 129 -6.86 -25.25 -19.06
CA ASN A 129 -5.89 -25.99 -18.25
C ASN A 129 -5.57 -25.26 -16.95
N LYS A 130 -6.44 -25.43 -15.95
CA LYS A 130 -6.34 -24.74 -14.64
C LYS A 130 -5.06 -25.04 -13.87
N LEU A 131 -4.49 -26.23 -14.00
CA LEU A 131 -3.24 -26.61 -13.32
C LEU A 131 -2.01 -25.94 -13.94
N GLU A 132 -2.00 -25.79 -15.27
CA GLU A 132 -0.95 -25.04 -15.97
C GLU A 132 -1.05 -23.55 -15.67
N TRP A 133 -2.27 -23.01 -15.67
CA TRP A 133 -2.55 -21.65 -15.24
C TRP A 133 -2.04 -21.38 -13.81
N GLU A 134 -2.30 -22.30 -12.87
CA GLU A 134 -1.85 -22.18 -11.48
C GLU A 134 -0.32 -22.08 -11.40
N LYS A 135 0.41 -23.00 -12.04
CA LYS A 135 1.88 -22.98 -12.05
C LYS A 135 2.43 -21.68 -12.63
N LYS A 136 1.89 -21.23 -13.76
CA LYS A 136 2.30 -19.97 -14.40
C LYS A 136 2.03 -18.77 -13.49
N THR A 137 0.82 -18.69 -12.95
CA THR A 137 0.38 -17.58 -12.11
C THR A 137 1.17 -17.51 -10.81
N GLU A 138 1.49 -18.65 -10.18
CA GLU A 138 2.34 -18.68 -8.99
C GLU A 138 3.73 -18.13 -9.27
N LEU A 139 4.35 -18.52 -10.40
CA LEU A 139 5.67 -18.00 -10.78
C LEU A 139 5.63 -16.49 -11.00
N GLU A 140 4.65 -16.00 -11.75
CA GLU A 140 4.49 -14.57 -12.04
C GLU A 140 4.17 -13.76 -10.77
N LEU A 141 3.28 -14.26 -9.92
CA LEU A 141 2.91 -13.60 -8.66
C LEU A 141 4.07 -13.59 -7.67
N ASN A 142 4.84 -14.68 -7.55
CA ASN A 142 6.02 -14.73 -6.70
C ASN A 142 7.09 -13.72 -7.17
N SER A 143 7.27 -13.59 -8.49
CA SER A 143 8.14 -12.56 -9.05
C SER A 143 7.67 -11.15 -8.67
N LEU A 144 6.39 -10.82 -8.94
CA LEU A 144 5.80 -9.53 -8.56
C LEU A 144 5.93 -9.24 -7.06
N LEU A 145 5.59 -10.20 -6.20
CA LEU A 145 5.68 -10.08 -4.74
C LEU A 145 7.11 -9.85 -4.27
N SER A 146 8.12 -10.41 -4.97
CA SER A 146 9.52 -10.19 -4.65
C SER A 146 9.95 -8.73 -4.88
N HIS A 147 9.52 -8.13 -5.99
CA HIS A 147 9.80 -6.71 -6.31
C HIS A 147 9.11 -5.75 -5.32
N VAL A 148 7.88 -6.06 -4.90
CA VAL A 148 7.16 -5.18 -3.96
C VAL A 148 7.58 -5.38 -2.50
N LYS A 149 8.26 -6.49 -2.17
CA LYS A 149 8.71 -6.81 -0.80
C LYS A 149 9.66 -5.75 -0.25
N VAL A 150 10.49 -5.13 -1.10
CA VAL A 150 11.44 -4.08 -0.73
C VAL A 150 10.72 -2.86 -0.13
N GLY A 151 9.49 -2.59 -0.56
CA GLY A 151 8.66 -1.49 -0.08
C GLY A 151 8.02 -1.71 1.30
N LYS A 152 8.01 -2.93 1.85
CA LYS A 152 7.29 -3.27 3.11
C LYS A 152 7.69 -2.44 4.32
N TRP A 153 8.90 -1.87 4.31
CA TRP A 153 9.40 -1.02 5.39
C TRP A 153 8.69 0.34 5.49
N THR A 154 8.07 0.78 4.41
CA THR A 154 7.27 2.01 4.37
C THR A 154 5.79 1.68 4.51
N LYS A 155 5.00 2.59 5.09
CA LYS A 155 3.53 2.44 5.16
C LYS A 155 2.91 2.26 3.77
N VAL A 156 3.42 3.01 2.78
CA VAL A 156 2.98 2.95 1.38
C VAL A 156 3.25 1.58 0.79
N GLY A 157 4.50 1.09 0.83
CA GLY A 157 4.85 -0.18 0.25
C GLY A 157 4.25 -1.38 0.99
N LYS A 158 4.05 -1.30 2.31
CA LYS A 158 3.25 -2.29 3.06
C LYS A 158 1.80 -2.36 2.55
N THR A 159 1.16 -1.20 2.39
CA THR A 159 -0.21 -1.11 1.86
C THR A 159 -0.29 -1.66 0.44
N PHE A 160 0.69 -1.32 -0.41
CA PHE A 160 0.78 -1.83 -1.77
C PHE A 160 0.91 -3.35 -1.79
N TYR A 161 1.84 -3.90 -1.00
CA TYR A 161 2.05 -5.34 -0.90
C TYR A 161 0.78 -6.08 -0.47
N GLU A 162 0.13 -5.61 0.60
CA GLU A 162 -1.13 -6.19 1.08
C GLU A 162 -2.25 -6.06 0.03
N ALA A 163 -2.31 -4.95 -0.69
CA ALA A 163 -3.26 -4.77 -1.78
C ALA A 163 -3.02 -5.81 -2.87
N VAL A 164 -1.77 -6.00 -3.34
CA VAL A 164 -1.42 -7.01 -4.36
C VAL A 164 -1.83 -8.41 -3.92
N GLU A 165 -1.55 -8.81 -2.67
CA GLU A 165 -2.01 -10.10 -2.14
C GLU A 165 -3.54 -10.27 -2.22
N LEU A 166 -4.29 -9.17 -2.07
CA LEU A 166 -5.74 -9.19 -2.22
C LEU A 166 -6.20 -9.22 -3.67
N MET A 167 -5.55 -8.47 -4.57
CA MET A 167 -5.94 -8.41 -5.99
C MET A 167 -5.84 -9.79 -6.64
N PHE A 168 -4.87 -10.59 -6.23
CA PHE A 168 -4.64 -11.94 -6.77
C PHE A 168 -5.11 -13.05 -5.81
N GLY A 169 -5.72 -12.69 -4.68
CA GLY A 169 -6.15 -13.60 -3.63
C GLY A 169 -7.46 -14.33 -3.93
N ILE A 170 -7.56 -15.05 -5.05
CA ILE A 170 -8.80 -15.71 -5.49
C ILE A 170 -9.37 -16.68 -4.45
N ARG A 171 -8.50 -17.40 -3.74
CA ARG A 171 -8.87 -18.28 -2.62
C ARG A 171 -9.68 -17.53 -1.56
N ARG A 172 -9.21 -16.34 -1.19
CA ARG A 172 -9.88 -15.46 -0.21
C ARG A 172 -11.22 -14.98 -0.76
N ALA A 173 -11.25 -14.56 -2.03
CA ALA A 173 -12.46 -14.07 -2.69
C ALA A 173 -13.56 -15.14 -2.69
N VAL A 174 -13.26 -16.36 -3.13
CA VAL A 174 -14.20 -17.50 -3.15
C VAL A 174 -14.74 -17.81 -1.76
N VAL A 175 -13.87 -17.93 -0.75
CA VAL A 175 -14.31 -18.21 0.63
C VAL A 175 -15.17 -17.06 1.18
N SER A 176 -14.80 -15.82 0.90
CA SER A 176 -15.55 -14.65 1.36
C SER A 176 -16.91 -14.50 0.66
N GLY A 177 -17.00 -14.85 -0.62
CA GLY A 177 -18.23 -14.89 -1.40
C GLY A 177 -19.15 -15.99 -0.89
N ALA A 178 -18.63 -17.22 -0.75
CA ALA A 178 -19.39 -18.34 -0.22
C ALA A 178 -19.98 -18.05 1.18
N ARG A 179 -19.24 -17.38 2.07
CA ARG A 179 -19.77 -16.96 3.38
C ARG A 179 -20.89 -15.93 3.28
N ALA A 180 -20.77 -14.98 2.35
CA ALA A 180 -21.78 -13.93 2.17
C ALA A 180 -23.11 -14.50 1.64
N HIS A 181 -23.07 -15.57 0.84
CA HIS A 181 -24.27 -16.22 0.30
C HIS A 181 -24.82 -17.34 1.19
N SER A 182 -24.10 -17.81 2.21
CA SER A 182 -24.51 -18.90 3.11
C SER A 182 -25.59 -18.54 4.16
N GLY A 183 -26.32 -17.45 3.94
CA GLY A 183 -27.12 -16.78 4.97
C GLY A 183 -28.34 -17.53 5.51
N ASP A 184 -28.96 -18.48 4.79
CA ASP A 184 -30.22 -19.07 5.29
C ASP A 184 -30.59 -20.48 4.77
N HIS A 185 -29.94 -21.03 3.74
CA HIS A 185 -30.29 -22.35 3.17
C HIS A 185 -29.28 -23.46 3.52
N PHE A 186 -29.77 -24.65 3.86
CA PHE A 186 -28.95 -25.86 4.11
C PHE A 186 -28.02 -26.19 2.93
N TYR A 187 -28.52 -26.03 1.70
CA TYR A 187 -27.75 -26.22 0.46
C TYR A 187 -26.56 -25.24 0.33
N ASP A 188 -26.64 -24.03 0.89
CA ASP A 188 -25.53 -23.08 0.84
C ASP A 188 -24.43 -23.40 1.88
N LYS A 189 -24.77 -24.08 2.98
CA LYS A 189 -23.76 -24.53 3.96
C LYS A 189 -22.89 -25.66 3.42
N GLU A 190 -23.45 -26.57 2.61
CA GLU A 190 -22.66 -27.60 1.92
C GLU A 190 -21.78 -27.01 0.82
N ARG A 191 -22.30 -26.06 0.04
CA ARG A 191 -21.49 -25.27 -0.90
C ARG A 191 -20.37 -24.51 -0.21
N LEU A 192 -20.62 -23.92 0.96
CA LEU A 192 -19.59 -23.27 1.75
C LEU A 192 -18.51 -24.27 2.23
N LYS A 193 -18.90 -25.45 2.72
CA LYS A 193 -17.94 -26.50 3.10
C LYS A 193 -17.11 -26.96 1.90
N ALA A 194 -17.76 -27.22 0.77
CA ALA A 194 -17.10 -27.61 -0.48
C ALA A 194 -16.16 -26.49 -0.96
N ALA A 195 -16.59 -25.23 -0.94
CA ALA A 195 -15.76 -24.10 -1.33
C ALA A 195 -14.56 -23.91 -0.39
N VAL A 196 -14.73 -24.06 0.94
CA VAL A 196 -13.63 -23.99 1.90
C VAL A 196 -12.65 -25.15 1.72
N GLN A 197 -13.15 -26.37 1.49
CA GLN A 197 -12.34 -27.56 1.27
C GLN A 197 -11.61 -27.50 -0.08
N MET A 198 -12.29 -27.17 -1.17
CA MET A 198 -11.75 -27.12 -2.53
C MET A 198 -10.85 -25.91 -2.77
N SER A 199 -11.14 -24.76 -2.16
CA SER A 199 -10.19 -23.64 -2.12
C SER A 199 -8.97 -23.94 -1.25
N SER A 200 -9.02 -24.92 -0.34
CA SER A 200 -7.84 -25.38 0.40
C SER A 200 -6.94 -26.32 -0.39
N LEU A 201 -7.41 -26.85 -1.53
CA LEU A 201 -6.70 -27.82 -2.36
C LEU A 201 -5.76 -27.18 -3.39
N GLY A 202 -5.97 -25.91 -3.78
CA GLY A 202 -5.08 -25.19 -4.72
C GLY A 202 -5.72 -23.95 -5.34
N LEU A 203 -4.94 -23.20 -6.13
CA LEU A 203 -5.46 -22.06 -6.90
C LEU A 203 -6.34 -22.53 -8.06
N ALA A 204 -6.03 -23.65 -8.73
CA ALA A 204 -6.85 -24.20 -9.81
C ALA A 204 -8.30 -24.46 -9.36
N GLY A 205 -8.49 -25.10 -8.20
CA GLY A 205 -9.82 -25.34 -7.65
C GLY A 205 -10.54 -24.06 -7.21
N SER A 206 -9.78 -23.06 -6.76
CA SER A 206 -10.34 -21.74 -6.44
C SER A 206 -10.79 -20.99 -7.70
N LEU A 207 -10.04 -21.12 -8.81
CA LEU A 207 -10.41 -20.53 -10.09
C LEU A 207 -11.71 -21.14 -10.63
N ASP A 208 -11.83 -22.47 -10.59
CA ASP A 208 -13.02 -23.19 -11.02
C ASP A 208 -14.30 -22.71 -10.30
N LEU A 209 -14.22 -22.63 -8.97
CA LEU A 209 -15.33 -22.11 -8.15
C LEU A 209 -15.66 -20.64 -8.45
N PHE A 210 -14.65 -19.83 -8.76
CA PHE A 210 -14.85 -18.42 -9.10
C PHE A 210 -15.53 -18.27 -10.47
N GLU A 211 -15.08 -19.01 -11.49
CA GLU A 211 -15.67 -19.00 -12.83
C GLU A 211 -17.14 -19.45 -12.78
N ASP A 212 -17.45 -20.50 -12.02
CA ASP A 212 -18.82 -20.96 -11.79
C ASP A 212 -19.66 -19.91 -11.07
N HIS A 213 -19.10 -19.23 -10.07
CA HIS A 213 -19.77 -18.14 -9.38
C HIS A 213 -20.13 -16.99 -10.33
N VAL A 214 -19.19 -16.59 -11.21
CA VAL A 214 -19.45 -15.57 -12.24
C VAL A 214 -20.58 -15.99 -13.18
N LYS A 215 -20.55 -17.23 -13.69
CA LYS A 215 -21.60 -17.77 -14.58
C LYS A 215 -22.98 -17.80 -13.93
N ASN A 216 -23.04 -17.92 -12.60
CA ASN A 216 -24.29 -17.92 -11.83
C ASN A 216 -24.80 -16.51 -11.52
N VAL A 217 -23.91 -15.56 -11.24
CA VAL A 217 -24.28 -14.20 -10.81
C VAL A 217 -24.55 -13.26 -12.01
N VAL A 218 -23.79 -13.41 -13.09
CA VAL A 218 -23.88 -12.50 -14.25
C VAL A 218 -24.95 -13.01 -15.23
N PRO A 219 -25.95 -12.17 -15.59
CA PRO A 219 -26.96 -12.55 -16.58
C PRO A 219 -26.36 -12.95 -17.94
N ARG A 220 -26.90 -14.04 -18.54
CA ARG A 220 -26.38 -14.64 -19.78
C ARG A 220 -26.42 -13.70 -20.99
N ASP A 221 -27.35 -12.76 -21.04
CA ASP A 221 -27.51 -11.79 -22.13
C ASP A 221 -26.37 -10.76 -22.21
N ARG A 222 -25.64 -10.57 -21.11
CA ARG A 222 -24.49 -9.66 -21.02
C ARG A 222 -23.19 -10.36 -20.65
N LEU A 223 -23.15 -11.69 -20.66
CA LEU A 223 -21.98 -12.51 -20.34
C LEU A 223 -21.49 -13.26 -21.57
N LEU A 224 -20.22 -13.07 -21.92
CA LEU A 224 -19.49 -13.94 -22.83
C LEU A 224 -18.54 -14.80 -22.01
N VAL A 225 -18.68 -16.13 -22.10
CA VAL A 225 -17.62 -17.07 -21.69
C VAL A 225 -16.68 -17.22 -22.88
N TYR A 226 -15.40 -16.91 -22.68
CA TYR A 226 -14.43 -16.74 -23.75
C TYR A 226 -13.17 -17.54 -23.46
N HIS A 227 -12.68 -18.27 -24.46
CA HIS A 227 -11.36 -18.88 -24.44
C HIS A 227 -10.42 -18.12 -25.35
N VAL A 228 -9.21 -17.84 -24.87
CA VAL A 228 -8.20 -17.04 -25.59
C VAL A 228 -7.87 -17.63 -26.97
N GLU A 229 -7.93 -18.95 -27.11
CA GLU A 229 -7.68 -19.67 -28.36
C GLU A 229 -8.71 -19.38 -29.47
N GLU A 230 -9.90 -18.89 -29.11
CA GLU A 230 -10.95 -18.54 -30.07
C GLU A 230 -10.65 -17.23 -30.84
N GLY A 231 -9.71 -16.41 -30.34
CA GLY A 231 -9.25 -15.20 -31.00
C GLY A 231 -10.34 -14.13 -31.18
N TRP A 232 -10.33 -13.43 -32.31
CA TRP A 232 -11.16 -12.25 -32.54
C TRP A 232 -12.65 -12.52 -32.70
N ALA A 233 -13.03 -13.64 -33.31
CA ALA A 233 -14.38 -13.83 -33.85
C ALA A 233 -15.51 -13.72 -32.79
N PRO A 234 -15.50 -14.50 -31.68
CA PRO A 234 -16.55 -14.38 -30.67
C PRO A 234 -16.47 -13.06 -29.90
N LEU A 235 -15.25 -12.55 -29.67
CA LEU A 235 -15.02 -11.28 -28.97
C LEU A 235 -15.64 -10.10 -29.73
N CYS A 236 -15.34 -9.98 -31.02
CA CYS A 236 -15.84 -8.90 -31.88
C CYS A 236 -17.36 -8.99 -32.05
N THR A 237 -17.88 -10.20 -32.29
CA THR A 237 -19.33 -10.45 -32.41
C THR A 237 -20.08 -10.01 -31.15
N PHE A 238 -19.59 -10.43 -29.97
CA PHE A 238 -20.20 -10.07 -28.71
C PHE A 238 -20.14 -8.57 -28.43
N LEU A 239 -19.03 -7.92 -28.77
CA LEU A 239 -18.86 -6.48 -28.54
C LEU A 239 -19.55 -5.61 -29.60
N GLY A 240 -19.87 -6.16 -30.77
CA GLY A 240 -20.47 -5.43 -31.91
C GLY A 240 -19.42 -4.72 -32.77
N HIS A 241 -18.21 -5.28 -32.85
CA HIS A 241 -17.11 -4.78 -33.66
C HIS A 241 -16.87 -5.67 -34.88
N GLU A 242 -16.27 -5.10 -35.92
CA GLU A 242 -15.68 -5.88 -37.01
C GLU A 242 -14.31 -6.45 -36.59
N ILE A 243 -13.86 -7.52 -37.23
CA ILE A 243 -12.53 -8.08 -36.97
C ILE A 243 -11.49 -7.05 -37.40
N PRO A 244 -10.52 -6.69 -36.53
CA PRO A 244 -9.57 -5.65 -36.82
C PRO A 244 -8.62 -6.04 -37.95
N VAL A 245 -8.41 -5.10 -38.88
CA VAL A 245 -7.50 -5.22 -40.03
C VAL A 245 -6.45 -4.10 -39.98
N ASP A 246 -5.24 -4.39 -40.47
CA ASP A 246 -4.16 -3.41 -40.56
C ASP A 246 -4.53 -2.35 -41.62
N PRO A 247 -4.55 -1.05 -41.29
CA PRO A 247 -4.86 0.00 -42.26
C PRO A 247 -3.91 0.06 -43.48
N ALA A 248 -2.66 -0.35 -43.30
CA ALA A 248 -1.62 -0.30 -44.34
C ALA A 248 -1.68 -1.50 -45.28
N THR A 249 -1.85 -2.72 -44.76
CA THR A 249 -1.83 -3.95 -45.58
C THR A 249 -3.22 -4.48 -45.91
N ARG A 250 -4.25 -4.06 -45.15
CA ARG A 250 -5.63 -4.60 -45.16
C ARG A 250 -5.75 -6.06 -44.73
N ASP A 251 -4.70 -6.64 -44.17
CA ASP A 251 -4.73 -7.99 -43.63
C ASP A 251 -5.28 -8.02 -42.20
N PRO A 252 -5.90 -9.13 -41.75
CA PRO A 252 -6.34 -9.28 -40.36
C PRO A 252 -5.17 -9.14 -39.36
N ILE A 253 -5.37 -8.32 -38.34
CA ILE A 253 -4.37 -8.18 -37.26
C ILE A 253 -4.37 -9.48 -36.45
N PRO A 254 -3.22 -10.14 -36.23
CA PRO A 254 -3.17 -11.34 -35.42
C PRO A 254 -3.62 -11.06 -33.98
N PHE A 255 -4.33 -12.02 -33.38
CA PHE A 255 -4.75 -11.88 -31.98
C PHE A 255 -3.53 -11.83 -31.07
N PRO A 256 -3.46 -10.92 -30.09
CA PRO A 256 -2.33 -10.84 -29.18
C PRO A 256 -2.13 -12.17 -28.43
N THR A 257 -0.89 -12.64 -28.28
CA THR A 257 -0.60 -13.91 -27.58
C THR A 257 -0.09 -13.73 -26.16
N GLN A 258 0.43 -12.55 -25.81
CA GLN A 258 0.89 -12.23 -24.47
C GLN A 258 0.54 -10.78 -24.13
N ALA A 259 0.21 -10.51 -22.85
CA ALA A 259 0.30 -9.15 -22.35
C ALA A 259 1.76 -8.68 -22.53
N GLN A 260 1.97 -7.42 -22.92
CA GLN A 260 3.31 -6.83 -22.89
C GLN A 260 3.95 -7.15 -21.54
N ASN A 261 5.20 -7.61 -21.59
CA ASN A 261 5.95 -8.07 -20.43
C ASN A 261 5.90 -7.05 -19.30
N PHE A 262 6.24 -7.50 -18.10
CA PHE A 262 6.50 -6.71 -16.91
C PHE A 262 7.67 -5.72 -17.04
N GLU A 263 7.84 -5.04 -18.17
CA GLU A 263 8.77 -3.93 -18.37
C GLU A 263 8.58 -2.85 -17.28
N ASP A 264 7.40 -2.82 -16.67
CA ASP A 264 7.03 -1.87 -15.62
C ASP A 264 7.33 -2.30 -14.19
N LEU A 265 7.84 -3.51 -13.94
CA LEU A 265 8.26 -3.89 -12.58
C LEU A 265 9.43 -3.02 -12.12
N GLU A 266 10.32 -2.65 -13.03
CA GLU A 266 11.41 -1.73 -12.72
C GLU A 266 10.89 -0.34 -12.32
N LEU A 267 9.84 0.14 -12.99
CA LEU A 267 9.18 1.39 -12.63
C LEU A 267 8.52 1.31 -11.25
N LEU A 268 7.83 0.20 -10.98
CA LEU A 268 7.18 -0.08 -9.70
C LEU A 268 8.22 -0.14 -8.57
N GLU A 269 9.29 -0.92 -8.76
CA GLU A 269 10.38 -1.06 -7.79
C GLU A 269 11.08 0.29 -7.57
N SER A 270 11.38 1.03 -8.64
CA SER A 270 11.94 2.37 -8.56
C SER A 270 11.03 3.32 -7.79
N GLY A 271 9.71 3.25 -8.00
CA GLY A 271 8.73 4.03 -7.25
C GLY A 271 8.75 3.70 -5.75
N LEU A 272 8.75 2.42 -5.39
CA LEU A 272 8.82 1.98 -3.99
C LEU A 272 10.17 2.38 -3.35
N ASN A 273 11.27 2.23 -4.07
CA ASN A 273 12.61 2.60 -3.60
C ASN A 273 12.75 4.11 -3.40
N ARG A 274 12.14 4.94 -4.25
CA ARG A 274 12.09 6.39 -4.04
C ARG A 274 11.37 6.75 -2.74
N THR A 275 10.24 6.10 -2.45
CA THR A 275 9.53 6.35 -1.17
C THR A 275 10.36 5.96 0.04
N LYS A 276 11.11 4.85 -0.04
CA LYS A 276 12.07 4.43 1.00
C LYS A 276 13.18 5.47 1.16
N MET A 277 13.79 5.92 0.06
CA MET A 277 14.86 6.91 0.08
C MET A 277 14.42 8.22 0.75
N VAL A 278 13.26 8.76 0.37
CA VAL A 278 12.70 9.98 0.98
C VAL A 278 12.44 9.78 2.48
N ALA A 279 11.86 8.64 2.88
CA ALA A 279 11.63 8.34 4.29
C ALA A 279 12.95 8.26 5.09
N THR A 280 13.98 7.62 4.53
CA THR A 280 15.29 7.52 5.19
C THR A 280 15.99 8.87 5.31
N VAL A 281 15.98 9.70 4.25
CA VAL A 281 16.58 11.05 4.29
C VAL A 281 15.83 11.94 5.29
N GLY A 282 14.50 11.87 5.33
CA GLY A 282 13.69 12.57 6.32
C GLY A 282 14.04 12.16 7.75
N ALA A 283 14.18 10.86 8.03
CA ALA A 283 14.57 10.36 9.35
C ALA A 283 15.98 10.84 9.76
N VAL A 284 16.95 10.82 8.84
CA VAL A 284 18.31 11.33 9.09
C VAL A 284 18.30 12.83 9.35
N ALA A 285 17.55 13.62 8.58
CA ALA A 285 17.41 15.06 8.78
C ALA A 285 16.77 15.38 10.15
N ILE A 286 15.72 14.64 10.54
CA ILE A 286 15.11 14.79 11.87
C ILE A 286 16.11 14.41 12.98
N GLY A 287 16.85 13.31 12.81
CA GLY A 287 17.88 12.90 13.76
C GLY A 287 18.99 13.94 13.91
N ALA A 288 19.48 14.50 12.80
CA ALA A 288 20.47 15.56 12.80
C ALA A 288 19.93 16.83 13.48
N LEU A 289 18.68 17.22 13.19
CA LEU A 289 18.03 18.36 13.85
C LEU A 289 17.89 18.13 15.37
N MET A 290 17.50 16.93 15.79
CA MET A 290 17.41 16.54 17.20
C MET A 290 18.78 16.61 17.89
N ILE A 291 19.85 16.15 17.22
CA ILE A 291 21.22 16.26 17.76
C ILE A 291 21.61 17.73 17.91
N VAL A 292 21.34 18.57 16.92
CA VAL A 292 21.64 20.01 17.00
C VAL A 292 20.86 20.69 18.13
N LEU A 293 19.59 20.34 18.34
CA LEU A 293 18.77 20.88 19.42
C LEU A 293 19.18 20.37 20.81
N LEU A 294 19.64 19.12 20.92
CA LEU A 294 20.04 18.51 22.21
C LEU A 294 21.50 18.73 22.57
N ALA A 295 22.39 18.97 21.60
CA ALA A 295 23.81 19.23 21.82
C ALA A 295 24.08 20.32 22.89
N PRO A 296 23.45 21.51 22.87
CA PRO A 296 23.70 22.50 23.92
C PRO A 296 23.27 22.03 25.31
N PHE A 297 22.18 21.26 25.40
CA PHE A 297 21.71 20.70 26.67
C PHE A 297 22.70 19.64 27.20
N VAL A 298 23.18 18.74 26.34
CA VAL A 298 24.14 17.69 26.71
C VAL A 298 25.47 18.30 27.16
N LEU A 299 26.00 19.29 26.42
CA LEU A 299 27.23 19.97 26.80
C LEU A 299 27.09 20.71 28.14
N THR A 300 25.97 21.41 28.35
CA THR A 300 25.71 22.10 29.63
C THR A 300 25.59 21.11 30.78
N PHE A 301 24.92 19.98 30.57
CA PHE A 301 24.78 18.95 31.59
C PHE A 301 26.13 18.28 31.91
N ALA A 302 26.98 18.06 30.91
CA ALA A 302 28.33 17.53 31.10
C ALA A 302 29.21 18.50 31.90
N ASP A 303 29.16 19.81 31.60
CA ASP A 303 29.87 20.85 32.35
C ASP A 303 29.41 20.86 33.82
N VAL A 304 28.10 20.82 34.07
CA VAL A 304 27.55 20.76 35.44
C VAL A 304 27.99 19.48 36.15
N TYR A 305 27.91 18.33 35.47
CA TYR A 305 28.31 17.04 36.03
C TYR A 305 29.78 17.00 36.45
N GLU A 306 30.70 17.52 35.63
CA GLU A 306 32.12 17.59 35.99
C GLU A 306 32.36 18.59 37.15
N ASP A 307 31.66 19.73 37.21
CA ASP A 307 31.72 20.63 38.38
C ASP A 307 31.27 19.93 39.67
N MET A 308 30.18 19.14 39.63
CA MET A 308 29.72 18.36 40.78
C MET A 308 30.78 17.35 41.22
N LYS A 309 31.33 16.61 40.25
CA LYS A 309 32.32 15.55 40.47
C LYS A 309 33.61 16.13 41.04
N GLN A 310 34.04 17.31 40.59
CA GLN A 310 35.22 17.98 41.11
C GLN A 310 35.01 18.46 42.54
N LYS A 311 33.89 19.14 42.84
CA LYS A 311 33.55 19.59 44.21
C LYS A 311 33.47 18.43 45.20
N THR A 312 32.75 17.37 44.83
CA THR A 312 32.59 16.18 45.66
C THR A 312 33.95 15.54 45.95
N ARG A 313 34.79 15.38 44.92
CA ARG A 313 36.14 14.83 45.08
C ARG A 313 37.03 15.71 45.93
N SER A 314 36.97 17.04 45.80
CA SER A 314 37.79 17.94 46.62
C SER A 314 37.37 17.92 48.08
N GLU A 315 36.07 17.97 48.37
CA GLU A 315 35.55 17.93 49.75
C GLU A 315 35.81 16.57 50.41
N GLU A 316 35.71 15.49 49.65
CA GLU A 316 36.01 14.14 50.14
C GLU A 316 37.50 13.92 50.38
N ILE A 317 38.37 14.43 49.51
CA ILE A 317 39.82 14.37 49.72
C ILE A 317 40.23 15.22 50.93
N GLU A 318 39.61 16.39 51.12
CA GLU A 318 39.90 17.28 52.23
C GLU A 318 39.41 16.69 53.57
N LYS A 319 38.17 16.19 53.63
CA LYS A 319 37.66 15.44 54.80
C LYS A 319 38.45 14.16 55.08
N PHE A 320 38.87 13.45 54.03
CA PHE A 320 39.71 12.25 54.17
C PHE A 320 41.11 12.59 54.72
N LYS A 321 41.69 13.73 54.33
CA LYS A 321 42.96 14.22 54.90
C LYS A 321 42.81 14.60 56.37
N GLU A 322 41.77 15.35 56.72
CA GLU A 322 41.51 15.76 58.12
C GLU A 322 41.26 14.54 59.03
N GLU A 323 40.50 13.54 58.58
CA GLU A 323 40.24 12.33 59.39
C GLU A 323 41.44 11.38 59.48
N VAL A 324 42.27 11.27 58.44
CA VAL A 324 43.50 10.46 58.47
C VAL A 324 44.57 11.09 59.39
N GLU A 325 44.66 12.42 59.44
CA GLU A 325 45.49 13.13 60.42
C GLU A 325 44.95 12.98 61.86
N ALA A 326 43.64 12.83 62.04
CA ALA A 326 43.01 12.70 63.35
C ALA A 326 43.02 11.27 63.94
N ASP A 327 42.95 10.21 63.12
CA ASP A 327 42.90 8.81 63.61
C ASP A 327 43.51 7.80 62.61
N ALA A 328 44.85 7.77 62.52
CA ALA A 328 45.60 6.98 61.54
C ALA A 328 45.53 5.44 61.71
N THR A 329 44.93 4.92 62.79
CA THR A 329 45.07 3.50 63.18
C THR A 329 43.82 2.63 62.99
N ASN A 330 42.65 3.20 62.69
CA ASN A 330 41.39 2.44 62.71
C ASN A 330 40.43 2.74 61.54
N PHE A 331 40.98 2.86 60.33
CA PHE A 331 40.19 3.25 59.17
C PHE A 331 39.54 2.04 58.46
N SER A 332 38.20 2.01 58.37
CA SER A 332 37.40 0.92 57.80
C SER A 332 36.56 1.41 56.61
N VAL A 333 36.54 0.63 55.52
CA VAL A 333 35.83 0.91 54.24
C VAL A 333 34.35 1.26 54.45
N ARG A 334 33.71 0.74 55.51
CA ARG A 334 32.31 1.06 55.84
C ARG A 334 32.10 2.50 56.31
N ARG A 335 33.07 3.10 57.02
CA ARG A 335 32.98 4.51 57.45
C ARG A 335 33.16 5.45 56.26
N LEU A 336 34.09 5.12 55.36
CA LEU A 336 34.31 5.88 54.12
C LEU A 336 33.04 5.91 53.25
N ALA A 337 32.34 4.78 53.11
CA ALA A 337 31.07 4.71 52.40
C ALA A 337 29.94 5.56 53.02
N ILE A 338 29.92 5.73 54.35
CA ILE A 338 28.92 6.54 55.05
C ILE A 338 29.18 8.04 54.82
N LEU A 339 30.45 8.45 54.83
CA LEU A 339 30.84 9.84 54.57
C LEU A 339 30.53 10.26 53.13
N LEU A 340 30.88 9.42 52.16
CA LEU A 340 30.52 9.57 50.74
C LEU A 340 29.00 9.71 50.54
N LYS A 341 28.21 8.91 51.27
CA LYS A 341 26.75 9.00 51.17
C LYS A 341 26.22 10.33 51.72
N ARG A 342 26.82 10.85 52.79
CA ARG A 342 26.36 12.07 53.46
C ARG A 342 26.77 13.34 52.72
N SER A 343 27.96 13.36 52.11
CA SER A 343 28.38 14.44 51.20
C SER A 343 27.47 14.52 49.98
N PHE A 344 27.18 13.37 49.35
CA PHE A 344 26.30 13.30 48.19
C PHE A 344 24.89 13.83 48.47
N ILE A 345 24.30 13.48 49.63
CA ILE A 345 22.96 13.96 50.01
C ILE A 345 22.95 15.48 50.25
N ALA A 346 23.94 16.03 50.95
CA ALA A 346 24.04 17.47 51.21
C ALA A 346 24.18 18.28 49.92
N TYR A 347 24.92 17.74 48.95
CA TYR A 347 25.11 18.35 47.65
C TYR A 347 23.82 18.35 46.81
N VAL A 348 23.03 17.26 46.86
CA VAL A 348 21.71 17.20 46.23
C VAL A 348 20.75 18.20 46.86
N GLU A 349 20.77 18.37 48.19
CA GLU A 349 19.96 19.38 48.89
C GLU A 349 20.34 20.81 48.48
N GLN A 350 21.63 21.12 48.34
CA GLN A 350 22.09 22.44 47.86
C GLN A 350 21.63 22.75 46.43
N LEU A 351 21.61 21.75 45.54
CA LEU A 351 21.07 21.90 44.19
C LEU A 351 19.55 22.16 44.17
N TYR A 352 18.82 21.60 45.13
CA TYR A 352 17.39 21.88 45.30
C TYR A 352 17.15 23.30 45.87
N GLU A 353 18.02 23.79 46.76
CA GLU A 353 17.92 25.12 47.38
C GLU A 353 18.33 26.28 46.45
N GLU A 354 19.38 26.11 45.61
CA GLU A 354 19.77 27.12 44.62
C GLU A 354 18.71 27.32 43.51
N GLY A 355 17.77 26.37 43.42
CA GLY A 355 16.65 26.38 42.49
C GLY A 355 17.09 26.18 41.05
N TYR A 356 16.30 25.44 40.27
CA TYR A 356 16.52 25.25 38.82
C TYR A 356 16.77 26.58 38.06
N GLY A 357 16.40 27.73 38.64
CA GLY A 357 16.62 29.09 38.13
C GLY A 357 18.08 29.49 37.86
N ALA A 358 19.07 29.09 38.68
CA ALA A 358 20.49 29.44 38.42
C ALA A 358 21.04 28.71 37.19
N LEU A 359 20.58 27.48 36.98
CA LEU A 359 20.90 26.64 35.82
C LEU A 359 20.22 27.18 34.55
N PHE A 360 18.96 27.65 34.65
CA PHE A 360 18.28 28.37 33.58
C PHE A 360 18.90 29.74 33.27
N ALA A 361 19.44 30.46 34.27
CA ALA A 361 20.11 31.74 34.07
C ALA A 361 21.47 31.60 33.36
N LYS A 362 22.26 30.56 33.69
CA LYS A 362 23.47 30.19 32.92
C LYS A 362 23.14 29.77 31.48
N MET A 363 22.00 29.11 31.28
CA MET A 363 21.51 28.73 29.95
C MET A 363 21.11 29.97 29.14
N ALA A 364 20.36 30.91 29.73
CA ALA A 364 19.91 32.14 29.08
C ALA A 364 21.08 33.06 28.64
N ASN A 365 22.18 33.10 29.39
CA ASN A 365 23.36 33.93 29.07
C ASN A 365 24.23 33.39 27.91
N ARG A 366 24.05 32.12 27.49
CA ARG A 366 24.78 31.51 26.35
C ARG A 366 23.98 31.54 25.03
N PHE A 367 22.71 31.92 25.08
CA PHE A 367 21.82 32.03 23.91
C PHE A 367 21.68 33.46 23.36
N TYR A 368 22.34 34.46 23.97
CA TYR A 368 22.44 35.84 23.50
C TYR A 368 23.81 36.19 22.96
#